data_AF-N9KV67-F1
#
_entry.id   AF-N9KV67-F1
#
_cell.length_a   1.000
_cell.length_b   1.000
_cell.length_c   1.000
_cell.angle_alpha   90.00
_cell.angle_beta   90.00
_cell.angle_gamma   90.00
#
_symmetry.space_group_name_H-M   'P 1'
#
loop_
_entity.id
_entity.type
_entity.pdbx_description
1 polymer ?
#
loop_
_entity_poly.entity_id
_entity_poly.type
_entity_poly.pdbx_seq_one_letter_code
_entity_poly.pdbx_strand_id
1 'polypeptide(L)'
;MAQLKQNSDSSNYLITRIDIARVLEQEPLLTANGFGHADTYHESFYKRHTFHDSKAEYIQHFHASQEILRNSIDECQRCCMYLQHLKKLKSVRYNLGSYGLKHSVERYHRKLNQFNDAYVSNGALICAAIHMGFSIMRKDHLSPNVWIFASVQSDIIVWERLLEEQKSFLSFTQQRLFEKVSKNTDQISIL
;
A
#
# COMPACT_ATOMS: atom_id res chain seq x y z
N MET A 1 25.64 28.82 12.61
CA MET A 1 25.13 27.53 13.14
C MET A 1 23.65 27.44 12.84
N ALA A 2 23.26 26.66 11.83
CA ALA A 2 21.87 26.50 11.44
C ALA A 2 21.18 25.59 12.46
N GLN A 3 20.29 26.15 13.28
CA GLN A 3 19.40 25.36 14.13
C GLN A 3 18.45 24.58 13.22
N LEU A 4 18.61 23.25 13.21
CA LEU A 4 17.61 22.32 12.71
C LEU A 4 16.31 22.59 13.49
N LYS A 5 15.33 23.21 12.83
CA LYS A 5 13.95 23.26 13.31
C LYS A 5 13.51 21.82 13.54
N GLN A 6 13.37 21.41 14.79
CA GLN A 6 12.65 20.19 15.10
C GLN A 6 11.19 20.42 14.69
N ASN A 7 10.77 19.76 13.61
CA ASN A 7 9.38 19.68 13.22
C ASN A 7 8.61 19.02 14.37
N SER A 8 7.74 19.79 15.02
CA SER A 8 6.86 19.34 16.10
C SER A 8 5.73 18.40 15.65
N ASP A 9 5.75 17.95 14.39
CA ASP A 9 4.78 16.99 13.80
C ASP A 9 5.16 15.51 14.04
N SER A 10 6.17 15.27 14.89
CA SER A 10 6.78 13.96 15.11
C SER A 10 5.89 12.92 15.80
N SER A 11 4.67 13.26 16.21
CA SER A 11 3.75 12.34 16.91
C SER A 11 2.86 11.48 16.00
N ASN A 12 2.66 11.87 14.74
CA ASN A 12 1.71 11.17 13.85
C ASN A 12 2.27 9.90 13.17
N TYR A 13 3.49 9.48 13.51
CA TYR A 13 4.11 8.29 12.92
C TYR A 13 3.81 7.00 13.68
N LEU A 14 3.32 7.11 14.91
CA LEU A 14 2.88 5.98 15.71
C LEU A 14 1.37 5.86 15.63
N ILE A 15 0.88 4.64 15.45
CA ILE A 15 -0.54 4.33 15.47
C ILE A 15 -0.82 3.34 16.59
N THR A 16 -1.83 3.65 17.40
CA THR A 16 -2.26 2.75 18.49
C THR A 16 -3.53 2.00 18.11
N ARG A 17 -3.87 0.96 18.88
CA ARG A 17 -5.18 0.29 18.76
C ARG A 17 -6.37 1.24 18.91
N ILE A 18 -6.23 2.27 19.75
CA ILE A 18 -7.27 3.28 19.97
C ILE A 18 -7.44 4.12 18.70
N ASP A 19 -6.35 4.47 18.03
CA ASP A 19 -6.40 5.22 16.77
C ASP A 19 -7.03 4.39 15.64
N ILE A 20 -6.67 3.10 15.54
CA ILE A 20 -7.30 2.17 14.60
C ILE A 20 -8.81 2.08 14.87
N ALA A 21 -9.21 1.94 16.14
CA ALA A 21 -10.62 1.92 16.52
C ALA A 21 -11.36 3.21 16.11
N ARG A 22 -10.75 4.38 16.33
CA ARG A 22 -11.30 5.67 15.93
C ARG A 22 -11.46 5.77 14.41
N VAL A 23 -10.50 5.27 13.64
CA VAL A 23 -10.61 5.23 12.17
C VAL A 23 -11.75 4.30 11.74
N LEU A 24 -11.90 3.12 12.36
CA LEU A 24 -13.02 2.22 12.08
C LEU A 24 -14.38 2.81 12.46
N GLU A 25 -14.45 3.67 13.47
CA GLU A 25 -15.66 4.42 13.81
C GLU A 25 -15.98 5.51 12.77
N GLN A 26 -14.96 6.21 12.26
CA GLN A 26 -15.11 7.21 11.21
C GLN A 26 -15.49 6.58 9.86
N GLU A 27 -14.92 5.41 9.57
CA GLU A 27 -15.05 4.69 8.30
C GLU A 27 -15.57 3.27 8.56
N PRO A 28 -16.86 3.11 8.89
CA PRO A 28 -17.43 1.83 9.34
C PRO A 28 -17.44 0.74 8.27
N LEU A 29 -17.19 1.09 7.01
CA LEU A 29 -17.05 0.12 5.90
C LEU A 29 -15.61 -0.34 5.67
N LEU A 30 -14.63 0.18 6.42
CA LEU A 30 -13.24 -0.21 6.28
C LEU A 30 -12.99 -1.57 6.95
N THR A 31 -12.26 -2.45 6.26
CA THR A 31 -11.87 -3.80 6.69
C THR A 31 -10.39 -4.04 6.34
N ALA A 32 -9.81 -5.17 6.74
CA ALA A 32 -8.42 -5.52 6.36
C ALA A 32 -8.22 -5.57 4.83
N ASN A 33 -9.25 -5.92 4.06
CA ASN A 33 -9.17 -5.98 2.60
C ASN A 33 -9.32 -4.61 1.92
N GLY A 34 -9.59 -3.54 2.68
CA GLY A 34 -10.01 -2.24 2.20
C GLY A 34 -11.50 -2.03 2.45
N PHE A 35 -12.14 -1.23 1.61
CA PHE A 35 -13.55 -0.88 1.80
C PHE A 35 -14.52 -1.98 1.36
N GLY A 36 -15.45 -2.35 2.24
CA GLY A 36 -16.58 -3.20 1.92
C GLY A 36 -17.82 -2.44 1.43
N HIS A 37 -18.94 -3.16 1.47
CA HIS A 37 -20.26 -2.73 1.08
C HIS A 37 -21.17 -2.66 2.31
N ALA A 38 -22.10 -1.71 2.31
CA ALA A 38 -23.11 -1.59 3.35
C ALA A 38 -24.06 -2.80 3.35
N ASP A 39 -24.64 -3.14 4.50
CA ASP A 39 -25.58 -4.26 4.62
C ASP A 39 -26.94 -3.99 3.95
N THR A 40 -27.15 -2.82 3.36
CA THR A 40 -28.44 -2.36 2.86
C THR A 40 -28.83 -2.96 1.52
N TYR A 41 -27.91 -3.65 0.82
CA TYR A 41 -28.20 -4.25 -0.47
C TYR A 41 -29.06 -5.52 -0.36
N HIS A 42 -29.77 -5.83 -1.46
CA HIS A 42 -30.51 -7.07 -1.63
C HIS A 42 -29.56 -8.27 -1.85
N GLU A 43 -29.97 -9.48 -1.47
CA GLU A 43 -29.20 -10.75 -1.61
C GLU A 43 -28.48 -10.89 -2.97
N SER A 44 -29.19 -10.56 -4.06
CA SER A 44 -28.65 -10.64 -5.43
C SER A 44 -27.42 -9.77 -5.70
N PHE A 45 -27.19 -8.75 -4.87
CA PHE A 45 -26.02 -7.89 -5.00
C PHE A 45 -24.76 -8.64 -4.57
N TYR A 46 -24.78 -9.26 -3.38
CA TYR A 46 -23.65 -10.00 -2.80
C TYR A 46 -23.28 -11.18 -3.70
N LYS A 47 -24.27 -11.96 -4.14
CA LYS A 47 -24.03 -13.06 -5.10
C LYS A 47 -23.35 -12.64 -6.40
N ARG A 48 -23.48 -11.37 -6.82
CA ARG A 48 -22.87 -10.83 -8.03
C ARG A 48 -21.51 -10.17 -7.80
N HIS A 49 -21.30 -9.58 -6.62
CA HIS A 49 -20.17 -8.66 -6.39
C HIS A 49 -19.22 -9.13 -5.29
N THR A 50 -19.56 -10.18 -4.52
CA THR A 50 -18.77 -10.65 -3.38
C THR A 50 -18.57 -12.17 -3.45
N PHE A 51 -17.63 -12.65 -4.27
CA PHE A 51 -17.24 -14.08 -4.37
C PHE A 51 -18.38 -15.12 -4.41
N HIS A 52 -19.58 -14.71 -4.84
CA HIS A 52 -20.82 -15.50 -4.80
C HIS A 52 -21.39 -15.83 -3.41
N ASP A 53 -20.92 -15.15 -2.36
CA ASP A 53 -21.45 -15.26 -1.00
C ASP A 53 -22.94 -14.89 -0.93
N SER A 54 -23.67 -15.56 -0.04
CA SER A 54 -24.94 -15.02 0.47
C SER A 54 -24.71 -13.74 1.28
N LYS A 55 -25.76 -12.94 1.48
CA LYS A 55 -25.66 -11.75 2.33
C LYS A 55 -25.16 -12.07 3.74
N ALA A 56 -25.61 -13.20 4.31
CA ALA A 56 -25.22 -13.62 5.65
C ALA A 56 -23.73 -13.98 5.74
N GLU A 57 -23.22 -14.76 4.79
CA GLU A 57 -21.80 -15.11 4.70
C GLU A 57 -20.93 -13.86 4.52
N TYR A 58 -21.33 -12.97 3.60
CA TYR A 58 -20.64 -11.71 3.39
C TYR A 58 -20.53 -10.88 4.68
N ILE A 59 -21.63 -10.71 5.42
CA ILE A 59 -21.65 -9.93 6.67
C ILE A 59 -20.71 -10.56 7.72
N GLN A 60 -20.69 -11.90 7.82
CA GLN A 60 -19.77 -12.59 8.73
C GLN A 60 -18.30 -12.36 8.33
N HIS A 61 -17.97 -12.51 7.05
CA HIS A 61 -16.62 -12.25 6.54
C HIS A 61 -16.21 -10.79 6.70
N PHE A 62 -17.16 -9.86 6.50
CA PHE A 62 -16.95 -8.44 6.69
C PHE A 62 -16.55 -8.13 8.15
N HIS A 63 -17.33 -8.59 9.13
CA HIS A 63 -17.01 -8.38 10.55
C HIS A 63 -15.71 -9.06 10.98
N ALA A 64 -15.45 -10.27 10.49
CA ALA A 64 -14.17 -10.95 10.72
C ALA A 64 -12.99 -10.13 10.16
N SER A 65 -13.15 -9.57 8.96
CA SER A 65 -12.12 -8.73 8.33
C SER A 65 -11.91 -7.38 9.04
N GLN A 66 -12.96 -6.81 9.64
CA GLN A 66 -12.82 -5.64 10.52
C GLN A 66 -12.04 -5.96 11.79
N GLU A 67 -12.31 -7.12 12.40
CA GLU A 67 -11.61 -7.54 13.60
C GLU A 67 -10.14 -7.86 13.32
N ILE A 68 -9.83 -8.44 12.16
CA ILE A 68 -8.44 -8.57 11.70
C ILE A 68 -7.77 -7.19 11.66
N LEU A 69 -8.36 -6.21 10.97
CA LEU A 69 -7.79 -4.86 10.88
C LEU A 69 -7.61 -4.19 12.25
N ARG A 70 -8.59 -4.34 13.15
CA ARG A 70 -8.53 -3.82 14.52
C ARG A 70 -7.31 -4.34 15.28
N ASN A 71 -6.88 -5.56 14.97
CA ASN A 71 -5.75 -6.23 15.61
C ASN A 71 -4.43 -6.10 14.82
N SER A 72 -4.44 -5.62 13.57
CA SER A 72 -3.27 -5.45 12.68
C SER A 72 -2.44 -4.19 12.98
N ILE A 73 -2.06 -3.97 14.24
CA ILE A 73 -1.26 -2.78 14.65
C ILE A 73 0.10 -2.73 13.92
N ASP A 74 0.79 -3.87 13.79
CA ASP A 74 2.12 -3.92 13.18
C ASP A 74 2.09 -3.55 11.69
N GLU A 75 1.06 -3.98 10.96
CA GLU A 75 0.86 -3.60 9.57
C GLU A 75 0.59 -2.10 9.44
N CYS A 76 -0.30 -1.55 10.27
CA CYS A 76 -0.61 -0.12 10.26
C CYS A 76 0.62 0.72 10.61
N GLN A 77 1.44 0.26 11.56
CA GLN A 77 2.67 0.92 11.97
C GLN A 77 3.70 0.92 10.82
N ARG A 78 3.87 -0.21 10.12
CA ARG A 78 4.69 -0.30 8.90
C ARG A 78 4.19 0.66 7.81
N CYS A 79 2.88 0.78 7.64
CA CYS A 79 2.31 1.77 6.72
C CYS A 79 2.63 3.20 7.15
N CYS A 80 2.50 3.54 8.43
CA CYS A 80 2.86 4.88 8.93
C CYS A 80 4.33 5.23 8.66
N MET A 81 5.24 4.26 8.88
CA MET A 81 6.66 4.40 8.60
C MET A 81 6.98 4.68 7.14
N TYR A 82 6.16 4.20 6.20
CA TYR A 82 6.33 4.51 4.78
C TYR A 82 5.67 5.86 4.43
N LEU A 83 4.43 6.06 4.89
CA LEU A 83 3.60 7.22 4.57
C LEU A 83 4.21 8.55 5.08
N GLN A 84 5.03 8.53 6.12
CA GLN A 84 5.75 9.73 6.58
C GLN A 84 6.65 10.37 5.51
N HIS A 85 7.07 9.59 4.52
CA HIS A 85 7.88 10.07 3.41
C HIS A 85 7.05 10.66 2.25
N LEU A 86 5.72 10.55 2.31
CA LEU A 86 4.82 11.11 1.30
C LEU A 86 4.43 12.55 1.61
N LYS A 87 4.50 13.39 0.59
CA LYS A 87 4.01 14.77 0.62
C LYS A 87 2.49 14.76 0.43
N LYS A 88 1.75 15.05 1.50
CA LYS A 88 0.27 15.15 1.50
C LYS A 88 -0.21 16.22 0.52
N LEU A 89 -1.32 15.95 -0.17
CA LEU A 89 -2.01 16.90 -1.03
C LEU A 89 -3.44 17.11 -0.52
N LYS A 90 -3.93 18.34 -0.61
CA LYS A 90 -5.32 18.68 -0.26
C LYS A 90 -6.29 18.55 -1.43
N SER A 91 -5.78 18.62 -2.66
CA SER A 91 -6.57 18.51 -3.89
C SER A 91 -6.69 17.07 -4.35
N VAL A 92 -7.84 16.73 -4.94
CA VAL A 92 -8.10 15.41 -5.54
C VAL A 92 -7.02 15.05 -6.58
N ARG A 93 -6.50 13.82 -6.48
CA ARG A 93 -5.51 13.24 -7.39
C ARG A 93 -5.77 11.74 -7.58
N TYR A 94 -5.62 11.27 -8.81
CA TYR A 94 -5.94 9.91 -9.24
C TYR A 94 -4.71 9.09 -9.61
N ASN A 95 -3.59 9.32 -8.91
CA ASN A 95 -2.29 8.76 -9.30
C ASN A 95 -1.84 7.64 -8.35
N LEU A 96 -2.18 7.72 -7.06
CA LEU A 96 -1.71 6.79 -6.04
C LEU A 96 -2.89 5.99 -5.48
N GLY A 97 -3.09 4.80 -6.05
CA GLY A 97 -4.10 3.86 -5.58
C GLY A 97 -3.58 3.05 -4.38
N SER A 98 -4.42 2.81 -3.38
CA SER A 98 -4.06 2.07 -2.17
C SER A 98 -3.47 0.69 -2.47
N TYR A 99 -4.05 -0.06 -3.42
CA TYR A 99 -3.55 -1.38 -3.80
C TYR A 99 -2.11 -1.35 -4.35
N GLY A 100 -1.78 -0.41 -5.24
CA GLY A 100 -0.40 -0.28 -5.74
C GLY A 100 0.55 0.21 -4.65
N LEU A 101 0.05 1.14 -3.82
CA LEU A 101 0.85 1.73 -2.76
C LEU A 101 1.15 0.74 -1.63
N LYS A 102 0.25 -0.21 -1.29
CA LYS A 102 0.57 -1.25 -0.29
C LYS A 102 1.76 -2.11 -0.73
N HIS A 103 1.87 -2.45 -2.00
CA HIS A 103 3.03 -3.18 -2.50
C HIS A 103 4.31 -2.33 -2.46
N SER A 104 4.19 -1.02 -2.57
CA SER A 104 5.31 -0.08 -2.40
C SER A 104 5.82 -0.08 -0.95
N VAL A 105 4.90 -0.13 0.03
CA VAL A 105 5.21 -0.32 1.46
C VAL A 105 5.93 -1.65 1.69
N GLU A 106 5.39 -2.75 1.14
CA GLU A 106 6.00 -4.09 1.25
C GLU A 106 7.42 -4.11 0.64
N ARG A 107 7.63 -3.44 -0.50
CA ARG A 107 8.95 -3.34 -1.14
C ARG A 107 9.93 -2.54 -0.31
N TYR A 108 9.50 -1.41 0.23
CA TYR A 108 10.31 -0.57 1.11
C TYR A 108 10.82 -1.35 2.32
N HIS A 109 9.92 -2.03 3.05
CA HIS A 109 10.31 -2.80 4.24
C HIS A 109 11.20 -4.01 3.92
N ARG A 110 10.96 -4.70 2.81
CA ARG A 110 11.89 -5.75 2.32
C ARG A 110 13.27 -5.20 2.00
N LYS A 111 13.35 -3.97 1.46
CA LYS A 111 14.63 -3.34 1.14
C LYS A 111 15.42 -2.92 2.37
N LEU A 112 14.74 -2.50 3.43
CA LEU A 112 15.39 -2.20 4.70
C LEU A 112 15.79 -3.46 5.48
N ASN A 113 15.24 -4.63 5.12
CA ASN A 113 15.48 -5.91 5.77
C ASN A 113 15.26 -5.86 7.31
N GLN A 114 14.26 -5.09 7.73
CA GLN A 114 13.95 -4.83 9.14
C GLN A 114 12.95 -5.82 9.74
N PHE A 115 12.19 -6.53 8.90
CA PHE A 115 11.09 -7.40 9.33
C PHE A 115 11.18 -8.75 8.60
N ASN A 116 10.87 -9.83 9.32
CA ASN A 116 10.75 -11.18 8.74
C ASN A 116 9.59 -11.27 7.74
N ASP A 117 8.52 -10.50 8.01
CA ASP A 117 7.39 -10.34 7.11
C ASP A 117 7.12 -8.85 6.88
N ALA A 118 7.19 -8.45 5.61
CA ALA A 118 6.93 -7.09 5.16
C ALA A 118 5.49 -6.86 4.71
N TYR A 119 4.65 -7.90 4.78
CA TYR A 119 3.25 -7.83 4.36
C TYR A 119 2.50 -6.73 5.11
N VAL A 120 1.67 -6.02 4.35
CA VAL A 120 0.65 -5.12 4.86
C VAL A 120 -0.63 -5.31 4.05
N SER A 121 -1.77 -5.37 4.73
CA SER A 121 -3.07 -5.42 4.10
C SER A 121 -3.46 -4.06 3.49
N ASN A 122 -4.37 -4.06 2.52
CA ASN A 122 -4.85 -2.82 1.89
C ASN A 122 -5.60 -1.95 2.93
N GLY A 123 -6.36 -2.57 3.82
CA GLY A 123 -7.03 -1.93 4.94
C GLY A 123 -6.08 -1.25 5.91
N ALA A 124 -4.96 -1.91 6.28
CA ALA A 124 -3.95 -1.32 7.14
C ALA A 124 -3.35 -0.05 6.55
N LEU A 125 -3.08 -0.03 5.24
CA LEU A 125 -2.60 1.17 4.55
C LEU A 125 -3.62 2.30 4.57
N ILE A 126 -4.88 2.00 4.26
CA ILE A 126 -5.96 3.01 4.25
C ILE A 126 -6.15 3.57 5.66
N CYS A 127 -6.17 2.70 6.67
CA CYS A 127 -6.27 3.07 8.08
C CYS A 127 -5.14 4.02 8.50
N ALA A 128 -3.89 3.65 8.20
CA ALA A 128 -2.73 4.48 8.47
C ALA A 128 -2.78 5.81 7.72
N ALA A 129 -3.25 5.84 6.47
CA ALA A 129 -3.37 7.08 5.70
C ALA A 129 -4.39 8.05 6.34
N ILE A 130 -5.55 7.55 6.78
CA ILE A 130 -6.56 8.35 7.49
C ILE A 130 -5.99 8.87 8.81
N HIS A 131 -5.38 7.98 9.62
CA HIS A 131 -4.72 8.35 10.87
C HIS A 131 -3.70 9.47 10.69
N MET A 132 -2.87 9.37 9.64
CA MET A 132 -1.87 10.38 9.32
C MET A 132 -2.46 11.64 8.65
N GLY A 133 -3.77 11.74 8.48
CA GLY A 133 -4.44 12.92 7.94
C GLY A 133 -4.28 13.10 6.43
N PHE A 134 -4.11 12.01 5.67
CA PHE A 134 -4.23 12.07 4.22
C PHE A 134 -5.71 12.18 3.82
N SER A 135 -6.00 13.04 2.84
CA SER A 135 -7.27 12.97 2.14
C SER A 135 -7.32 11.74 1.25
N ILE A 136 -8.46 11.04 1.27
CA ILE A 136 -8.68 9.83 0.47
C ILE A 136 -10.01 9.92 -0.28
N MET A 137 -10.13 9.15 -1.37
CA MET A 137 -11.37 9.02 -2.14
C MET A 137 -11.50 7.60 -2.67
N ARG A 138 -12.64 6.95 -2.46
CA ARG A 138 -12.91 5.64 -3.07
C ARG A 138 -12.78 5.71 -4.60
N LYS A 139 -12.17 4.70 -5.22
CA LYS A 139 -12.03 4.66 -6.69
C LYS A 139 -13.39 4.59 -7.39
N ASP A 140 -14.27 3.77 -6.83
CA ASP A 140 -15.68 3.68 -7.16
C ASP A 140 -16.42 3.14 -5.92
N HIS A 141 -17.75 3.11 -5.96
CA HIS A 141 -18.58 2.72 -4.82
C HIS A 141 -18.49 1.22 -4.46
N LEU A 142 -18.00 0.38 -5.37
CA LEU A 142 -17.83 -1.06 -5.18
C LEU A 142 -16.37 -1.46 -4.92
N SER A 143 -15.42 -0.57 -5.22
CA SER A 143 -14.01 -0.87 -5.08
C SER A 143 -13.60 -0.91 -3.60
N PRO A 144 -12.80 -1.91 -3.19
CA PRO A 144 -12.12 -1.86 -1.91
C PRO A 144 -10.99 -0.83 -1.88
N ASN A 145 -10.63 -0.27 -3.03
CA ASN A 145 -9.48 0.58 -3.21
C ASN A 145 -9.84 2.06 -3.15
N VAL A 146 -8.88 2.86 -2.68
CA VAL A 146 -8.97 4.32 -2.69
C VAL A 146 -7.83 4.95 -3.46
N TRP A 147 -8.04 6.19 -3.85
CA TRP A 147 -7.01 7.16 -4.18
C TRP A 147 -6.55 7.86 -2.90
N ILE A 148 -5.24 7.87 -2.66
CA ILE A 148 -4.60 8.59 -1.56
C ILE A 148 -4.00 9.87 -2.13
N PHE A 149 -4.36 11.02 -1.56
CA PHE A 149 -3.92 12.32 -2.10
C PHE A 149 -2.52 12.64 -1.59
N ALA A 150 -1.54 12.14 -2.33
CA ALA A 150 -0.12 12.38 -2.09
C ALA A 150 0.60 12.70 -3.41
N SER A 151 1.73 13.41 -3.30
CA SER A 151 2.53 13.78 -4.46
C SER A 151 3.30 12.60 -5.01
N VAL A 152 3.23 12.38 -6.33
CA VAL A 152 4.13 11.45 -7.05
C VAL A 152 5.58 11.95 -7.08
N GLN A 153 5.83 13.20 -6.69
CA GLN A 153 7.17 13.78 -6.49
C GLN A 153 7.64 13.68 -5.03
N SER A 154 7.02 12.79 -4.24
CA SER A 154 7.55 12.44 -2.93
C SER A 154 8.83 11.63 -3.10
N ASP A 155 9.84 11.91 -2.28
CA ASP A 155 11.19 11.38 -2.49
C ASP A 155 11.21 9.84 -2.47
N ILE A 156 10.34 9.21 -1.66
CA ILE A 156 10.19 7.76 -1.62
C ILE A 156 9.65 7.16 -2.94
N ILE A 157 8.75 7.88 -3.63
CA ILE A 157 8.20 7.46 -4.93
C ILE A 157 9.26 7.62 -6.02
N VAL A 158 10.02 8.72 -5.99
CA VAL A 158 11.12 8.96 -6.91
C VAL A 158 12.22 7.92 -6.71
N TRP A 159 12.58 7.63 -5.45
CA TRP A 159 13.55 6.59 -5.10
C TRP A 159 13.13 5.22 -5.63
N GLU A 160 11.87 4.84 -5.46
CA GLU A 160 11.36 3.56 -5.95
C GLU A 160 11.44 3.45 -7.47
N ARG A 161 11.02 4.49 -8.19
CA ARG A 161 11.14 4.56 -9.65
C ARG A 161 12.59 4.44 -10.12
N LEU A 162 13.52 5.17 -9.48
CA LEU A 162 14.94 5.10 -9.81
C LEU A 162 15.53 3.71 -9.57
N LEU A 163 15.08 3.00 -8.52
CA LEU A 163 15.50 1.63 -8.26
C LEU A 163 15.00 0.65 -9.33
N GLU A 164 13.79 0.84 -9.85
CA GLU A 164 13.23 0.03 -10.94
C GLU A 164 13.98 0.28 -12.26
N GLU A 165 14.25 1.55 -12.58
CA GLU A 165 15.05 1.95 -13.74
C GLU A 165 16.47 1.37 -13.67
N GLN A 166 17.13 1.44 -12.51
CA GLN A 166 18.46 0.87 -12.32
C GLN A 166 18.48 -0.66 -12.55
N LYS A 167 17.49 -1.40 -12.04
CA LYS A 167 17.38 -2.85 -12.25
C LYS A 167 17.17 -3.19 -13.72
N SER A 168 16.30 -2.44 -14.40
CA SER A 168 16.06 -2.62 -15.84
C SER A 168 17.36 -2.41 -16.62
N PHE A 169 18.09 -1.33 -16.35
CA PHE A 169 19.36 -1.04 -17.00
C PHE A 169 20.42 -2.12 -16.78
N LEU A 170 20.57 -2.60 -15.53
CA LEU A 170 21.48 -3.70 -15.19
C LEU A 170 21.11 -4.98 -15.93
N SER A 171 19.82 -5.34 -15.98
CA SER A 171 19.35 -6.53 -16.68
C SER A 171 19.65 -6.47 -18.19
N PHE A 172 19.46 -5.30 -18.80
CA PHE A 172 19.78 -5.07 -20.21
C PHE A 172 21.28 -5.18 -20.48
N THR A 173 22.11 -4.61 -19.60
CA THR A 173 23.58 -4.69 -19.74
C THR A 173 24.08 -6.12 -19.56
N GLN A 174 23.51 -6.87 -18.61
CA GLN A 174 23.83 -8.29 -18.41
C GLN A 174 23.43 -9.15 -19.62
N GLN A 175 22.24 -8.94 -20.18
CA GLN A 175 21.80 -9.63 -21.40
C GLN A 175 22.74 -9.36 -22.58
N ARG A 176 23.12 -8.09 -22.82
CA ARG A 176 24.09 -7.75 -23.86
C ARG A 176 25.46 -8.37 -23.64
N LEU A 177 25.93 -8.41 -22.39
CA LEU A 177 27.21 -9.05 -22.05
C LEU A 177 27.15 -10.55 -22.32
N PHE A 178 26.05 -11.21 -21.92
CA PHE A 178 25.82 -12.62 -22.20
C PHE A 178 25.83 -12.90 -23.70
N GLU A 179 25.05 -12.17 -24.51
CA GLU A 179 25.05 -12.29 -25.98
C GLU A 179 26.44 -12.12 -26.59
N LYS A 180 27.22 -11.16 -26.09
CA LYS A 180 28.60 -10.92 -26.57
C LYS A 180 29.52 -12.08 -26.23
N VAL A 181 29.45 -12.60 -25.00
CA VAL A 181 30.29 -13.74 -24.56
C VAL A 181 29.89 -15.00 -25.31
N SER A 182 28.60 -15.30 -25.45
CA SER A 182 28.10 -16.47 -26.19
C SER A 182 28.60 -16.50 -27.64
N LYS A 183 28.53 -15.37 -28.35
CA LYS A 183 29.08 -15.26 -29.72
C LYS A 183 30.58 -15.55 -29.80
N ASN A 184 31.34 -15.14 -28.77
CA ASN A 184 32.77 -15.38 -28.73
C ASN A 184 33.10 -16.83 -28.36
N THR A 185 32.30 -17.49 -27.51
CA THR A 185 32.50 -18.90 -27.15
C THR A 185 32.06 -19.87 -28.25
N ASP A 186 31.02 -19.55 -29.01
CA ASP A 186 30.58 -20.38 -30.15
C ASP A 186 31.61 -20.40 -31.30
N GLN A 187 32.47 -19.38 -31.39
CA GLN A 187 33.61 -19.34 -32.33
C GLN A 187 34.81 -20.19 -31.88
N ILE A 188 34.85 -20.66 -30.63
CA ILE A 188 35.98 -21.43 -30.10
C ILE A 188 35.79 -22.95 -30.32
N SER A 189 34.60 -23.40 -30.75
CA SER A 189 34.24 -24.82 -30.91
C SER A 189 34.67 -25.47 -32.24
N ILE A 190 35.55 -24.85 -33.04
CA ILE A 190 35.98 -25.35 -34.37
C ILE A 190 37.52 -25.45 -34.46
N LEU A 191 38.20 -25.86 -33.39
CA LEU A 191 39.61 -26.29 -33.45
C LEU A 191 39.75 -27.65 -32.75
#